data_AF-A0A369QXG8-F1
#
_entry.id   AF-A0A369QXG8-F1
#
_cell.length_a   1.000
_cell.length_b   1.000
_cell.length_c   1.000
_cell.angle_alpha   90.00
_cell.angle_beta   90.00
_cell.angle_gamma   90.00
#
_symmetry.space_group_name_H-M   'P 1'
#
loop_
_entity.id
_entity.type
_entity.pdbx_description
1 polymer ?
#
loop_
_entity_poly.entity_id
_entity_poly.type
_entity_poly.pdbx_seq_one_letter_code
_entity_poly.pdbx_strand_id
1 'polypeptide(L)'
;FAGNHGVCAQGVNPFPQAVTAQMVANFRAGGAAINQLCGVAGAELSVVALDLDRPTADFTQAPAMTEPDALAALRAGADAVDASSDVLILGEMGIGNTTVAAALAHALFGGTAADWSGPGTGADPAGVARKAEVVARGVARHAGLSPMGTLAALGGREQAALCGAVLAARAARIPVILDGFICTAAVAPLYAADPALIAHCLAGHRSAEPGHARLLAAMDLAPLLDLGLRLGEGTGAALALGLLRGALACHDGMATFAEAGIAGG
;
A
#
# COMPACT_ATOMS: atom_id res chain seq x y z
N PHE A 1 -1.85 8.06 2.49
CA PHE A 1 -1.77 8.97 1.32
C PHE A 1 -3.02 8.82 0.46
N ALA A 2 -3.53 9.89 -0.13
CA ALA A 2 -4.74 9.84 -0.96
C ALA A 2 -4.51 10.41 -2.37
N GLY A 3 -5.04 9.73 -3.39
CA GLY A 3 -4.85 10.07 -4.81
C GLY A 3 -6.03 9.63 -5.67
N ASN A 4 -6.22 10.29 -6.82
CA ASN A 4 -7.26 9.95 -7.80
C ASN A 4 -6.64 9.45 -9.11
N HIS A 5 -7.38 8.60 -9.81
CA HIS A 5 -6.85 7.82 -10.94
C HIS A 5 -7.67 7.98 -12.22
N GLY A 6 -7.01 8.33 -13.31
CA GLY A 6 -7.64 8.47 -14.64
C GLY A 6 -8.20 7.15 -15.19
N VAL A 7 -7.64 6.01 -14.78
CA VAL A 7 -8.13 4.68 -15.17
C VAL A 7 -9.60 4.43 -14.77
N CYS A 8 -10.14 5.19 -13.82
CA CYS A 8 -11.56 5.15 -13.47
C CYS A 8 -12.49 5.45 -14.67
N ALA A 9 -12.00 6.18 -15.69
CA ALA A 9 -12.73 6.39 -16.95
C ALA A 9 -13.06 5.09 -17.68
N GLN A 10 -12.34 3.99 -17.40
CA GLN A 10 -12.58 2.66 -17.94
C GLN A 10 -13.63 1.84 -17.16
N GLY A 11 -14.30 2.43 -16.17
CA GLY A 11 -15.37 1.76 -15.41
C GLY A 11 -14.91 0.58 -14.57
N VAL A 12 -13.72 0.68 -13.98
CA VAL A 12 -13.04 -0.40 -13.22
C VAL A 12 -13.44 -0.49 -11.75
N ASN A 13 -14.36 0.36 -11.30
CA ASN A 13 -14.78 0.45 -9.91
C ASN A 13 -16.25 0.94 -9.83
N PRO A 14 -16.98 0.62 -8.74
CA PRO A 14 -18.41 0.93 -8.62
C PRO A 14 -18.71 2.30 -7.98
N PHE A 15 -17.71 3.05 -7.53
CA PHE A 15 -17.87 4.29 -6.77
C PHE A 15 -17.44 5.53 -7.57
N PRO A 16 -18.05 6.71 -7.34
CA PRO A 16 -17.58 7.94 -7.97
C PRO A 16 -16.22 8.37 -7.38
N GLN A 17 -15.36 9.00 -8.20
CA GLN A 17 -14.04 9.48 -7.74
C GLN A 17 -14.12 10.52 -6.60
N ALA A 18 -15.26 11.21 -6.47
CA ALA A 18 -15.50 12.13 -5.35
C ALA A 18 -15.43 11.46 -3.97
N VAL A 19 -15.59 10.13 -3.88
CA VAL A 19 -15.49 9.38 -2.62
C VAL A 19 -14.09 9.51 -2.00
N THR A 20 -13.02 9.65 -2.81
CA THR A 20 -11.67 9.88 -2.28
C THR A 20 -11.62 11.12 -1.39
N ALA A 21 -12.15 12.25 -1.86
CA ALA A 21 -12.16 13.50 -1.10
C ALA A 21 -13.09 13.42 0.13
N GLN A 22 -14.23 12.72 0.00
CA GLN A 22 -15.15 12.47 1.12
C GLN A 22 -14.49 11.65 2.23
N MET A 23 -13.74 10.60 1.87
CA MET A 23 -13.01 9.80 2.84
C MET A 23 -11.85 10.57 3.47
N VAL A 24 -11.14 11.42 2.72
CA VAL A 24 -10.14 12.34 3.29
C VAL A 24 -10.76 13.27 4.33
N ALA A 25 -11.94 13.84 4.06
CA ALA A 25 -12.67 14.61 5.06
C ALA A 25 -13.09 13.75 6.26
N ASN A 26 -13.51 12.50 6.04
CA ASN A 26 -13.86 11.56 7.11
C ASN A 26 -12.66 11.21 8.01
N PHE A 27 -11.47 10.98 7.43
CA PHE A 27 -10.24 10.75 8.18
C PHE A 27 -9.89 11.94 9.08
N ARG A 28 -10.00 13.16 8.54
CA ARG A 28 -9.75 14.39 9.30
C ARG A 28 -10.78 14.63 10.40
N ALA A 29 -12.01 14.16 10.21
CA ALA A 29 -13.08 14.23 11.20
C ALA A 29 -13.03 13.11 12.26
N GLY A 30 -12.10 12.15 12.14
CA GLY A 30 -11.99 11.04 13.10
C GLY A 30 -12.96 9.88 12.85
N GLY A 31 -13.69 9.87 11.72
CA GLY A 31 -14.85 8.99 11.51
C GLY A 31 -14.57 7.68 10.78
N ALA A 32 -13.34 7.39 10.35
CA ALA A 32 -13.01 6.17 9.62
C ALA A 32 -12.50 5.05 10.53
N ALA A 33 -12.39 3.84 9.98
CA ALA A 33 -11.88 2.68 10.70
C ALA A 33 -10.44 2.89 11.17
N ILE A 34 -9.58 3.44 10.30
CA ILE A 34 -8.18 3.72 10.66
C ILE A 34 -8.06 4.69 11.84
N ASN A 35 -8.97 5.68 11.98
CA ASN A 35 -8.96 6.59 13.13
C ASN A 35 -9.14 5.84 14.45
N GLN A 36 -10.07 4.89 14.48
CA GLN A 36 -10.36 4.11 15.68
C GLN A 36 -9.21 3.15 16.01
N LEU A 37 -8.64 2.52 14.98
CA LEU A 37 -7.53 1.58 15.14
C LEU A 37 -6.23 2.29 15.57
N CYS A 38 -5.97 3.50 15.08
CA CYS A 38 -4.87 4.33 15.57
C CYS A 38 -5.00 4.62 17.08
N GLY A 39 -6.21 4.94 17.55
CA GLY A 39 -6.48 5.15 18.97
C GLY A 39 -6.19 3.91 19.82
N VAL A 40 -6.59 2.72 19.36
CA VAL A 40 -6.31 1.45 20.04
C VAL A 40 -4.83 1.07 19.99
N ALA A 41 -4.17 1.26 18.84
CA ALA A 41 -2.78 0.87 18.63
C ALA A 41 -1.76 1.87 19.21
N GLY A 42 -2.22 3.04 19.66
CA GLY A 42 -1.35 4.13 20.11
C GLY A 42 -0.49 4.66 18.96
N ALA A 43 -1.12 4.92 17.82
CA ALA A 43 -0.48 5.49 16.63
C ALA A 43 -1.13 6.84 16.27
N GLU A 44 -0.33 7.75 15.73
CA GLU A 44 -0.81 9.02 15.20
C GLU A 44 -1.19 8.88 13.72
N LEU A 45 -2.27 9.55 13.30
CA LEU A 45 -2.74 9.52 11.92
C LEU A 45 -2.43 10.84 11.20
N SER A 46 -1.64 10.77 10.14
CA SER A 46 -1.43 11.87 9.19
C SER A 46 -2.10 11.56 7.84
N VAL A 47 -2.79 12.55 7.27
CA VAL A 47 -3.55 12.40 6.02
C VAL A 47 -3.03 13.38 4.97
N VAL A 48 -2.25 12.85 4.03
CA VAL A 48 -1.69 13.60 2.90
C VAL A 48 -2.50 13.34 1.64
N ALA A 49 -3.18 14.37 1.14
CA ALA A 49 -3.94 14.33 -0.11
C ALA A 49 -3.12 14.90 -1.27
N LEU A 50 -3.02 14.17 -2.38
CA LEU A 50 -2.13 14.47 -3.49
C LEU A 50 -2.95 14.85 -4.72
N ASP A 51 -3.21 16.16 -4.86
CA ASP A 51 -3.79 16.77 -6.06
C ASP A 51 -5.09 16.06 -6.51
N LEU A 52 -6.05 15.93 -5.59
CA LEU A 52 -7.26 15.12 -5.81
C LEU A 52 -8.14 15.64 -6.95
N ASP A 53 -8.09 16.94 -7.25
CA ASP A 53 -8.85 17.57 -8.32
C ASP A 53 -8.26 17.27 -9.71
N ARG A 54 -7.00 16.83 -9.78
CA ARG A 54 -6.32 16.43 -11.01
C ARG A 54 -5.94 14.95 -10.90
N PRO A 55 -6.81 13.99 -11.27
CA PRO A 55 -6.45 12.57 -11.33
C PRO A 55 -5.20 12.32 -12.17
N THR A 56 -4.53 11.19 -11.96
CA THR A 56 -3.50 10.73 -12.91
C THR A 56 -4.11 10.54 -14.31
N ALA A 57 -3.28 10.49 -15.35
CA ALA A 57 -3.79 10.11 -16.67
C ALA A 57 -4.29 8.66 -16.67
N ASP A 58 -5.17 8.33 -17.60
CA ASP A 58 -5.55 6.94 -17.85
C ASP A 58 -4.34 6.18 -18.42
N PHE A 59 -3.80 5.24 -17.65
CA PHE A 59 -2.61 4.50 -18.05
C PHE A 59 -2.80 3.68 -19.33
N THR A 60 -4.05 3.41 -19.74
CA THR A 60 -4.33 2.73 -21.02
C THR A 60 -4.11 3.64 -22.23
N GLN A 61 -4.05 4.95 -22.04
CA GLN A 61 -3.92 5.96 -23.09
C GLN A 61 -2.58 6.70 -23.06
N ALA A 62 -2.01 6.93 -21.88
CA ALA A 62 -0.74 7.65 -21.68
C ALA A 62 -0.05 7.13 -20.41
N PRO A 63 1.19 7.50 -20.08
CA PRO A 63 1.74 7.29 -18.74
C PRO A 63 0.86 7.96 -17.69
N ALA A 64 0.57 7.29 -16.57
CA ALA A 64 -0.29 7.83 -15.50
C ALA A 64 0.26 9.16 -14.94
N MET A 65 1.57 9.26 -14.81
CA MET A 65 2.28 10.45 -14.37
C MET A 65 3.40 10.79 -15.35
N THR A 66 3.66 12.09 -15.50
CA THR A 66 4.94 12.55 -16.06
C THR A 66 6.06 12.27 -15.05
N GLU A 67 7.32 12.22 -15.51
CA GLU A 67 8.46 12.07 -14.59
C GLU A 67 8.48 13.17 -13.49
N PRO A 68 8.28 14.47 -13.80
CA PRO A 68 8.16 15.50 -12.77
C PRO A 68 7.00 15.27 -11.77
N ASP A 69 5.83 14.82 -12.23
CA ASP A 69 4.70 14.52 -11.33
C ASP A 69 5.03 13.32 -10.41
N ALA A 70 5.67 12.28 -10.95
CA ALA A 70 6.07 11.11 -10.17
C ALA A 70 7.13 11.47 -9.10
N LEU A 71 8.13 12.27 -9.47
CA LEU A 71 9.15 12.77 -8.53
C LEU A 71 8.55 13.67 -7.46
N ALA A 72 7.60 14.54 -7.81
CA ALA A 72 6.90 15.39 -6.85
C ALA A 72 6.09 14.54 -5.85
N ALA A 73 5.42 13.49 -6.32
CA ALA A 73 4.68 12.58 -5.45
C ALA A 73 5.59 11.75 -4.53
N LEU A 74 6.71 11.22 -5.05
CA LEU A 74 7.76 10.57 -4.24
C LEU A 74 8.26 11.50 -3.14
N ARG A 75 8.57 12.75 -3.50
CA ARG A 75 9.04 13.75 -2.53
C ARG A 75 7.99 14.07 -1.47
N ALA A 76 6.73 14.24 -1.85
CA ALA A 76 5.64 14.46 -0.89
C ALA A 76 5.50 13.29 0.10
N GLY A 77 5.77 12.06 -0.34
CA GLY A 77 5.85 10.89 0.51
C GLY A 77 7.02 10.94 1.50
N ALA A 78 8.20 11.26 1.00
CA ALA A 78 9.42 11.37 1.81
C ALA A 78 9.31 12.49 2.86
N ASP A 79 8.83 13.67 2.46
CA ASP A 79 8.67 14.85 3.31
C ASP A 79 7.60 14.65 4.41
N ALA A 80 6.71 13.67 4.26
CA ALA A 80 5.68 13.34 5.24
C ALA A 80 6.17 12.44 6.39
N VAL A 81 7.39 11.88 6.30
CA VAL A 81 7.95 11.00 7.33
C VAL A 81 8.55 11.83 8.46
N ASP A 82 8.02 11.66 9.67
CA ASP A 82 8.65 12.17 10.88
C ASP A 82 9.81 11.24 11.30
N ALA A 83 11.03 11.75 11.20
CA ALA A 83 12.25 11.03 11.52
C ALA A 83 12.39 10.65 13.01
N SER A 84 11.53 11.18 13.89
CA SER A 84 11.44 10.79 15.30
C SER A 84 10.51 9.61 15.58
N SER A 85 9.80 9.10 14.56
CA SER A 85 8.89 7.96 14.71
C SER A 85 9.64 6.65 14.98
N ASP A 86 9.15 5.86 15.92
CA ASP A 86 9.69 4.51 16.17
C ASP A 86 9.32 3.51 15.07
N VAL A 87 8.12 3.65 14.50
CA VAL A 87 7.56 2.76 13.47
C VAL A 87 6.66 3.59 12.54
N LEU A 88 6.74 3.35 11.24
CA LEU A 88 5.85 3.94 10.26
C LEU A 88 4.77 2.95 9.81
N ILE A 89 3.50 3.33 9.91
CA ILE A 89 2.38 2.57 9.33
C ILE A 89 1.96 3.23 8.02
N LEU A 90 1.84 2.43 6.96
CA LEU A 90 1.42 2.93 5.67
C LEU A 90 -0.02 2.60 5.34
N GLY A 91 -0.74 3.60 4.84
CA GLY A 91 -2.12 3.49 4.40
C GLY A 91 -2.37 4.34 3.16
N GLU A 92 -3.42 3.98 2.44
CA GLU A 92 -3.80 4.59 1.17
C GLU A 92 -5.30 4.89 1.09
N MET A 93 -5.68 5.77 0.17
CA MET A 93 -7.07 6.01 -0.18
C MET A 93 -7.14 6.50 -1.63
N GLY A 94 -7.80 5.75 -2.50
CA GLY A 94 -7.96 6.16 -3.89
C GLY A 94 -8.97 5.32 -4.62
N ILE A 95 -9.98 5.96 -5.19
CA ILE A 95 -10.94 5.24 -6.02
C ILE A 95 -10.25 4.72 -7.29
N GLY A 96 -10.28 3.39 -7.49
CA GLY A 96 -9.69 2.72 -8.65
C GLY A 96 -8.26 2.18 -8.42
N ASN A 97 -7.64 2.45 -7.27
CA ASN A 97 -6.26 2.07 -7.01
C ASN A 97 -6.00 0.55 -6.91
N THR A 98 -7.02 -0.29 -6.67
CA THR A 98 -6.87 -1.75 -6.78
C THR A 98 -6.55 -2.19 -8.20
N THR A 99 -7.07 -1.50 -9.22
CA THR A 99 -6.70 -1.69 -10.63
C THR A 99 -5.25 -1.31 -10.87
N VAL A 100 -4.82 -0.22 -10.24
CA VAL A 100 -3.44 0.25 -10.34
C VAL A 100 -2.47 -0.71 -9.65
N ALA A 101 -2.80 -1.17 -8.45
CA ALA A 101 -2.05 -2.18 -7.71
C ALA A 101 -1.90 -3.47 -8.52
N ALA A 102 -2.99 -3.92 -9.16
CA ALA A 102 -2.95 -5.06 -10.06
C ALA A 102 -2.04 -4.83 -11.28
N ALA A 103 -2.05 -3.63 -11.87
CA ALA A 103 -1.16 -3.28 -12.99
C ALA A 103 0.31 -3.27 -12.58
N LEU A 104 0.66 -2.70 -11.43
CA LEU A 104 2.03 -2.72 -10.90
C LEU A 104 2.50 -4.15 -10.64
N ALA A 105 1.68 -4.97 -9.97
CA ALA A 105 2.02 -6.36 -9.68
C ALA A 105 2.19 -7.19 -10.96
N HIS A 106 1.28 -7.02 -11.93
CA HIS A 106 1.37 -7.72 -13.21
C HIS A 106 2.62 -7.33 -14.02
N ALA A 107 2.93 -6.02 -14.09
CA ALA A 107 4.09 -5.53 -14.84
C ALA A 107 5.42 -6.02 -14.25
N LEU A 108 5.52 -6.11 -12.91
CA LEU A 108 6.77 -6.43 -12.23
C LEU A 108 6.98 -7.94 -12.03
N PHE A 109 5.91 -8.72 -11.85
CA PHE A 109 6.01 -10.15 -11.50
C PHE A 109 5.37 -11.09 -12.54
N GLY A 110 4.90 -10.55 -13.66
CA GLY A 110 4.36 -11.34 -14.77
C GLY A 110 3.01 -11.99 -14.48
N GLY A 111 2.82 -13.23 -14.94
CA GLY A 111 1.53 -13.91 -14.91
C GLY A 111 0.51 -13.31 -15.87
N THR A 112 -0.78 -13.49 -15.57
CA THR A 112 -1.90 -12.89 -16.30
C THR A 112 -2.51 -11.75 -15.51
N ALA A 113 -3.12 -10.76 -16.17
CA ALA A 113 -3.81 -9.68 -15.47
C ALA A 113 -4.92 -10.16 -14.51
N ALA A 114 -5.52 -11.32 -14.80
CA ALA A 114 -6.55 -11.93 -13.96
C ALA A 114 -5.99 -12.44 -12.62
N ASP A 115 -4.72 -12.85 -12.58
CA ASP A 115 -4.05 -13.29 -11.35
C ASP A 115 -3.97 -12.19 -10.28
N TRP A 116 -4.02 -10.93 -10.71
CA TRP A 116 -3.83 -9.75 -9.87
C TRP A 116 -5.12 -8.94 -9.67
N SER A 117 -6.17 -9.23 -10.44
CA SER A 117 -7.40 -8.45 -10.44
C SER A 117 -8.45 -9.05 -9.51
N GLY A 118 -8.75 -8.34 -8.42
CA GLY A 118 -9.77 -8.70 -7.45
C GLY A 118 -11.02 -7.80 -7.47
N PRO A 119 -12.03 -8.12 -6.64
CA PRO A 119 -13.26 -7.34 -6.52
C PRO A 119 -13.01 -5.92 -5.99
N GLY A 120 -11.90 -5.66 -5.30
CA GLY A 120 -11.61 -4.39 -4.65
C GLY A 120 -12.75 -3.98 -3.72
N THR A 121 -13.34 -2.81 -3.97
CA THR A 121 -14.45 -2.25 -3.19
C THR A 121 -15.81 -2.91 -3.47
N GLY A 122 -15.85 -4.11 -4.06
CA GLY A 122 -17.08 -4.89 -4.25
C GLY A 122 -17.57 -5.01 -5.69
N ALA A 123 -16.65 -5.00 -6.66
CA ALA A 123 -16.98 -5.28 -8.06
C ALA A 123 -17.54 -6.71 -8.23
N ASP A 124 -18.49 -6.85 -9.15
CA ASP A 124 -19.04 -8.14 -9.57
C ASP A 124 -18.07 -8.87 -10.53
N PRO A 125 -18.34 -10.13 -10.92
CA PRO A 125 -17.45 -10.88 -11.82
C PRO A 125 -17.18 -10.17 -13.15
N ALA A 126 -18.15 -9.43 -13.70
CA ALA A 126 -18.00 -8.66 -14.92
C ALA A 126 -17.05 -7.46 -14.71
N GLY A 127 -17.16 -6.78 -13.57
CA GLY A 127 -16.26 -5.70 -13.17
C GLY A 127 -14.82 -6.19 -12.94
N VAL A 128 -14.65 -7.38 -12.34
CA VAL A 128 -13.34 -8.02 -12.19
C VAL A 128 -12.72 -8.36 -13.55
N ALA A 129 -13.51 -8.93 -14.47
CA ALA A 129 -13.05 -9.21 -15.83
C ALA A 129 -12.63 -7.94 -16.59
N ARG A 130 -13.42 -6.86 -16.48
CA ARG A 130 -13.09 -5.55 -17.07
C ARG A 130 -11.81 -4.99 -16.48
N LYS A 131 -11.60 -5.10 -15.17
CA LYS A 131 -10.36 -4.70 -14.50
C LYS A 131 -9.16 -5.45 -15.08
N ALA A 132 -9.26 -6.77 -15.23
CA ALA A 132 -8.20 -7.59 -15.81
C ALA A 132 -7.89 -7.19 -17.26
N GLU A 133 -8.90 -6.90 -18.08
CA GLU A 133 -8.69 -6.40 -19.45
C GLU A 133 -7.95 -5.06 -19.46
N VAL A 134 -8.40 -4.10 -18.65
CA VAL A 134 -7.79 -2.77 -18.53
C VAL A 134 -6.34 -2.87 -18.08
N VAL A 135 -6.06 -3.71 -17.07
CA VAL A 135 -4.71 -4.00 -16.58
C VAL A 135 -3.84 -4.58 -17.69
N ALA A 136 -4.30 -5.60 -18.41
CA ALA A 136 -3.53 -6.22 -19.49
C ALA A 136 -3.15 -5.20 -20.58
N ARG A 137 -4.10 -4.37 -21.02
CA ARG A 137 -3.86 -3.32 -22.03
C ARG A 137 -2.85 -2.27 -21.54
N GLY A 138 -2.99 -1.83 -20.29
CA GLY A 138 -2.07 -0.87 -19.67
C GLY A 138 -0.64 -1.39 -19.59
N VAL A 139 -0.47 -2.61 -19.06
CA VAL A 139 0.84 -3.25 -18.93
C VAL A 139 1.48 -3.48 -20.30
N ALA A 140 0.71 -3.94 -21.30
CA ALA A 140 1.23 -4.14 -22.65
C ALA A 140 1.72 -2.83 -23.30
N ARG A 141 1.03 -1.70 -23.05
CA ARG A 141 1.41 -0.37 -23.56
C ARG A 141 2.74 0.11 -23.00
N HIS A 142 3.02 -0.20 -21.74
CA HIS A 142 4.15 0.33 -20.97
C HIS A 142 5.20 -0.75 -20.66
N ALA A 143 5.33 -1.74 -21.54
CA ALA A 143 6.25 -2.86 -21.36
C ALA A 143 7.73 -2.42 -21.42
N GLY A 144 8.58 -3.10 -20.66
CA GLY A 144 10.05 -2.92 -20.71
C GLY A 144 10.58 -1.68 -19.99
N LEU A 145 9.76 -1.00 -19.20
CA LEU A 145 10.21 0.12 -18.37
C LEU A 145 11.02 -0.36 -17.16
N SER A 146 11.85 0.52 -16.60
CA SER A 146 12.48 0.29 -15.30
C SER A 146 11.40 0.18 -14.20
N PRO A 147 11.72 -0.36 -13.01
CA PRO A 147 10.74 -0.43 -11.93
C PRO A 147 10.12 0.92 -11.58
N MET A 148 10.94 1.98 -11.47
CA MET A 148 10.44 3.33 -11.21
C MET A 148 9.72 3.94 -12.42
N GLY A 149 10.13 3.60 -13.64
CA GLY A 149 9.38 3.95 -14.86
C GLY A 149 8.00 3.29 -14.89
N THR A 150 7.90 2.05 -14.41
CA THR A 150 6.65 1.29 -14.27
C THR A 150 5.73 1.96 -13.26
N LEU A 151 6.26 2.42 -12.12
CA LEU A 151 5.51 3.23 -11.15
C LEU A 151 4.97 4.53 -11.77
N ALA A 152 5.78 5.25 -12.55
CA ALA A 152 5.34 6.48 -13.21
C ALA A 152 4.26 6.21 -14.28
N ALA A 153 4.43 5.13 -15.05
CA ALA A 153 3.55 4.82 -16.18
C ALA A 153 2.22 4.20 -15.77
N LEU A 154 2.21 3.34 -14.75
CA LEU A 154 1.01 2.59 -14.35
C LEU A 154 0.44 3.05 -13.01
N GLY A 155 1.26 3.63 -12.13
CA GLY A 155 0.93 3.94 -10.74
C GLY A 155 0.02 5.16 -10.53
N GLY A 156 -0.18 5.47 -9.25
CA GLY A 156 -0.88 6.65 -8.74
C GLY A 156 0.05 7.53 -7.93
N ARG A 157 -0.37 8.79 -7.70
CA ARG A 157 0.41 9.73 -6.87
C ARG A 157 0.56 9.22 -5.44
N GLU A 158 -0.48 8.61 -4.88
CA GLU A 158 -0.45 8.04 -3.54
C GLU A 158 0.45 6.82 -3.43
N GLN A 159 0.57 6.01 -4.48
CA GLN A 159 1.53 4.90 -4.52
C GLN A 159 2.96 5.40 -4.68
N ALA A 160 3.18 6.44 -5.48
CA ALA A 160 4.46 7.12 -5.56
C ALA A 160 4.86 7.75 -4.21
N ALA A 161 3.92 8.36 -3.50
CA ALA A 161 4.17 8.87 -2.15
C ALA A 161 4.46 7.75 -1.14
N LEU A 162 3.76 6.61 -1.21
CA LEU A 162 4.10 5.43 -0.39
C LEU A 162 5.54 4.96 -0.64
N CYS A 163 5.98 4.88 -1.91
CA CYS A 163 7.37 4.60 -2.25
C CYS A 163 8.35 5.59 -1.58
N GLY A 164 8.05 6.89 -1.70
CA GLY A 164 8.87 7.95 -1.12
C GLY A 164 8.99 7.86 0.40
N ALA A 165 7.87 7.56 1.06
CA ALA A 165 7.82 7.37 2.51
C ALA A 165 8.67 6.16 2.94
N VAL A 166 8.63 5.04 2.21
CA VAL A 166 9.49 3.88 2.50
C VAL A 166 10.97 4.22 2.38
N LEU A 167 11.37 4.96 1.35
CA LEU A 167 12.75 5.38 1.16
C LEU A 167 13.23 6.33 2.26
N ALA A 168 12.40 7.29 2.67
CA ALA A 168 12.71 8.20 3.77
C ALA A 168 12.80 7.46 5.12
N ALA A 169 11.86 6.55 5.40
CA ALA A 169 11.89 5.69 6.58
C ALA A 169 13.16 4.84 6.62
N ARG A 170 13.58 4.29 5.47
CA ARG A 170 14.85 3.55 5.36
C ARG A 170 16.04 4.41 5.74
N ALA A 171 16.13 5.63 5.19
CA ALA A 171 17.22 6.56 5.48
C ALA A 171 17.26 6.96 6.96
N ALA A 172 16.09 7.04 7.61
CA ALA A 172 15.94 7.30 9.04
C ALA A 172 16.08 6.04 9.93
N ARG A 173 16.24 4.83 9.35
CA ARG A 173 16.25 3.54 10.05
C ARG A 173 14.95 3.22 10.81
N ILE A 174 13.83 3.68 10.28
CA ILE A 174 12.49 3.47 10.83
C ILE A 174 11.89 2.22 10.16
N PRO A 175 11.52 1.16 10.91
CA PRO A 175 10.80 0.03 10.36
C PRO A 175 9.40 0.46 9.86
N VAL A 176 8.94 -0.17 8.78
CA VAL A 176 7.64 0.13 8.16
C VAL A 176 6.71 -1.07 8.25
N ILE A 177 5.45 -0.85 8.59
CA ILE A 177 4.40 -1.86 8.47
C ILE A 177 3.54 -1.54 7.25
N LEU A 178 3.57 -2.43 6.27
CA LEU A 178 2.75 -2.38 5.06
C LEU A 178 1.36 -2.95 5.36
N ASP A 179 0.32 -2.33 4.81
CA ASP A 179 -1.06 -2.76 5.00
C ASP A 179 -1.46 -3.88 4.04
N GLY A 180 -2.48 -3.63 3.20
CA GLY A 180 -3.01 -4.60 2.27
C GLY A 180 -2.36 -4.54 0.88
N PHE A 181 -3.08 -5.12 -0.08
CA PHE A 181 -2.63 -5.30 -1.46
C PHE A 181 -2.08 -4.02 -2.10
N ILE A 182 -2.74 -2.89 -1.88
CA ILE A 182 -2.39 -1.62 -2.54
C ILE A 182 -1.08 -1.07 -1.97
N CYS A 183 -0.89 -1.08 -0.64
CA CYS A 183 0.37 -0.66 -0.02
C CYS A 183 1.54 -1.55 -0.44
N THR A 184 1.34 -2.87 -0.46
CA THR A 184 2.37 -3.82 -0.89
C THR A 184 2.72 -3.62 -2.37
N ALA A 185 1.71 -3.42 -3.24
CA ALA A 185 1.95 -3.16 -4.66
C ALA A 185 2.61 -1.80 -4.91
N ALA A 186 2.33 -0.80 -4.07
CA ALA A 186 2.94 0.52 -4.17
C ALA A 186 4.47 0.45 -4.01
N VAL A 187 4.98 -0.45 -3.17
CA VAL A 187 6.42 -0.58 -2.86
C VAL A 187 7.11 -1.68 -3.69
N ALA A 188 6.36 -2.46 -4.47
CA ALA A 188 6.89 -3.46 -5.38
C ALA A 188 7.92 -2.91 -6.38
N PRO A 189 7.79 -1.68 -6.93
CA PRO A 189 8.85 -1.07 -7.74
C PRO A 189 10.19 -0.97 -7.01
N LEU A 190 10.20 -0.71 -5.69
CA LEU A 190 11.42 -0.67 -4.90
C LEU A 190 12.03 -2.07 -4.77
N TYR A 191 11.20 -3.08 -4.45
CA TYR A 191 11.67 -4.46 -4.36
C TYR A 191 12.24 -4.98 -5.69
N ALA A 192 11.56 -4.69 -6.80
CA ALA A 192 12.02 -5.08 -8.13
C ALA A 192 13.30 -4.35 -8.56
N ALA A 193 13.56 -3.15 -8.02
CA ALA A 193 14.83 -2.45 -8.22
C ALA A 193 15.96 -3.06 -7.37
N ASP A 194 15.70 -3.28 -6.09
CA ASP A 194 16.58 -3.96 -5.14
C ASP A 194 15.78 -4.39 -3.89
N PRO A 195 15.70 -5.69 -3.57
CA PRO A 195 15.02 -6.19 -2.36
C PRO A 195 15.48 -5.52 -1.07
N ALA A 196 16.74 -5.07 -1.00
CA ALA A 196 17.26 -4.37 0.16
C ALA A 196 16.49 -3.09 0.47
N LEU A 197 15.88 -2.43 -0.53
CA LEU A 197 15.14 -1.18 -0.35
C LEU A 197 13.88 -1.33 0.51
N ILE A 198 13.36 -2.55 0.66
CA ILE A 198 12.20 -2.82 1.51
C ILE A 198 12.53 -3.77 2.67
N ALA A 199 13.80 -4.10 2.91
CA ALA A 199 14.19 -5.06 3.95
C ALA A 199 13.82 -4.62 5.39
N HIS A 200 13.51 -3.34 5.59
CA HIS A 200 13.00 -2.77 6.85
C HIS A 200 11.46 -2.76 6.93
N CYS A 201 10.77 -3.32 5.94
CA CYS A 201 9.32 -3.41 5.89
C CYS A 201 8.82 -4.77 6.43
N LEU A 202 7.70 -4.74 7.15
CA LEU A 202 6.92 -5.89 7.57
C LEU A 202 5.58 -5.89 6.83
N ALA A 203 5.10 -7.06 6.41
CA ALA A 203 3.74 -7.19 5.93
C ALA A 203 2.78 -7.31 7.12
N GLY A 204 1.95 -6.29 7.33
CA GLY A 204 1.03 -6.23 8.46
C GLY A 204 -0.05 -7.32 8.39
N HIS A 205 -0.63 -7.53 7.21
CA HIS A 205 -1.62 -8.60 7.04
C HIS A 205 -1.70 -9.13 5.61
N ARG A 206 -2.24 -10.34 5.47
CA ARG A 206 -2.75 -10.86 4.19
C ARG A 206 -4.15 -10.28 3.96
N SER A 207 -4.30 -9.61 2.83
CA SER A 207 -5.60 -9.06 2.40
C SER A 207 -6.42 -10.14 1.74
N ALA A 208 -7.75 -10.03 1.82
CA ALA A 208 -8.66 -10.88 1.05
C ALA A 208 -8.71 -10.53 -0.46
N GLU A 209 -8.01 -9.49 -0.90
CA GLU A 209 -7.75 -9.29 -2.34
C GLU A 209 -6.92 -10.47 -2.89
N PRO A 210 -7.41 -11.21 -3.90
CA PRO A 210 -6.78 -12.45 -4.36
C PRO A 210 -5.31 -12.29 -4.76
N GLY A 211 -4.97 -11.16 -5.38
CA GLY A 211 -3.61 -10.85 -5.80
C GLY A 211 -2.62 -10.66 -4.65
N HIS A 212 -3.07 -10.40 -3.42
CA HIS A 212 -2.15 -10.06 -2.33
C HIS A 212 -1.31 -11.24 -1.87
N ALA A 213 -1.90 -12.43 -1.73
CA ALA A 213 -1.14 -13.63 -1.32
C ALA A 213 -0.02 -13.95 -2.33
N ARG A 214 -0.31 -13.80 -3.63
CA ARG A 214 0.66 -13.98 -4.70
C ARG A 214 1.76 -12.93 -4.65
N LEU A 215 1.40 -11.67 -4.42
CA LEU A 215 2.35 -10.57 -4.33
C LEU A 215 3.29 -10.73 -3.13
N LEU A 216 2.76 -11.10 -1.96
CA LEU A 216 3.55 -11.40 -0.77
C LEU A 216 4.55 -12.52 -1.03
N ALA A 217 4.13 -13.61 -1.69
CA ALA A 217 5.02 -14.69 -2.06
C ALA A 217 6.10 -14.27 -3.08
N ALA A 218 5.73 -13.43 -4.06
CA ALA A 218 6.68 -12.91 -5.06
C ALA A 218 7.73 -11.97 -4.46
N MET A 219 7.41 -11.33 -3.32
CA MET A 219 8.28 -10.39 -2.61
C MET A 219 8.96 -11.00 -1.39
N ASP A 220 8.77 -12.30 -1.12
CA ASP A 220 9.26 -13.00 0.07
C ASP A 220 8.87 -12.31 1.39
N LEU A 221 7.61 -11.85 1.47
CA LEU A 221 7.06 -11.18 2.63
C LEU A 221 6.08 -12.09 3.37
N ALA A 222 6.40 -12.43 4.62
CA ALA A 222 5.50 -13.16 5.51
C ALA A 222 4.54 -12.18 6.23
N PRO A 223 3.21 -12.29 6.04
CA PRO A 223 2.27 -11.42 6.73
C PRO A 223 2.13 -11.81 8.20
N LEU A 224 2.02 -10.81 9.09
CA LEU A 224 1.82 -11.02 10.53
C LEU A 224 0.41 -11.49 10.87
N LEU A 225 -0.59 -11.09 10.07
CA LEU A 225 -2.01 -11.38 10.30
C LEU A 225 -2.67 -11.95 9.05
N ASP A 226 -3.69 -12.79 9.24
CA ASP A 226 -4.55 -13.29 8.17
C ASP A 226 -6.01 -13.32 8.65
N LEU A 227 -6.67 -12.16 8.55
CA LEU A 227 -7.99 -11.91 9.15
C LEU A 227 -9.09 -11.68 8.10
N GLY A 228 -8.79 -11.91 6.81
CA GLY A 228 -9.75 -11.65 5.73
C GLY A 228 -10.10 -10.17 5.51
N LEU A 229 -9.25 -9.24 5.97
CA LEU A 229 -9.45 -7.80 5.82
C LEU A 229 -9.21 -7.36 4.36
N ARG A 230 -9.94 -6.34 3.92
CA ARG A 230 -9.85 -5.78 2.55
C ARG A 230 -10.28 -4.32 2.46
N LEU A 231 -10.22 -3.59 3.57
CA LEU A 231 -10.61 -2.18 3.60
C LEU A 231 -9.51 -1.28 3.00
N GLY A 232 -8.25 -1.54 3.36
CA GLY A 232 -7.14 -0.63 3.07
C GLY A 232 -6.96 0.38 4.19
N GLU A 233 -6.61 1.61 3.83
CA GLU A 233 -6.45 2.76 4.74
C GLU A 233 -5.33 2.62 5.79
N GLY A 234 -4.57 1.53 5.80
CA GLY A 234 -3.60 1.24 6.85
C GLY A 234 -4.15 0.38 7.99
N THR A 235 -5.37 -0.14 7.86
CA THR A 235 -6.09 -0.77 8.99
C THR A 235 -5.49 -2.10 9.45
N GLY A 236 -5.08 -2.98 8.54
CA GLY A 236 -4.38 -4.21 8.88
C GLY A 236 -2.98 -3.95 9.45
N ALA A 237 -2.27 -2.95 8.93
CA ALA A 237 -1.00 -2.51 9.49
C ALA A 237 -1.13 -1.93 10.91
N ALA A 238 -2.18 -1.14 11.18
CA ALA A 238 -2.47 -0.63 12.53
C ALA A 238 -2.79 -1.76 13.53
N LEU A 239 -3.51 -2.80 13.11
CA LEU A 239 -3.72 -3.99 13.95
C LEU A 239 -2.40 -4.73 14.22
N ALA A 240 -1.55 -4.87 13.20
CA ALA A 240 -0.26 -5.53 13.33
C ALA A 240 0.72 -4.78 14.27
N LEU A 241 0.58 -3.46 14.42
CA LEU A 241 1.33 -2.70 15.43
C LEU A 241 1.06 -3.21 16.86
N GLY A 242 -0.16 -3.68 17.15
CA GLY A 242 -0.47 -4.31 18.43
C GLY A 242 0.37 -5.57 18.70
N LEU A 243 0.60 -6.39 17.66
CA LEU A 243 1.47 -7.56 17.76
C LEU A 243 2.93 -7.16 18.00
N LEU A 244 3.42 -6.15 17.28
CA LEU A 244 4.78 -5.64 17.46
C LEU A 244 4.99 -5.13 18.90
N ARG A 245 4.06 -4.33 19.43
CA ARG A 245 4.09 -3.86 20.82
C ARG A 245 4.05 -5.03 21.81
N GLY A 246 3.24 -6.06 21.54
CA GLY A 246 3.21 -7.28 22.36
C GLY A 246 4.55 -8.00 22.37
N ALA A 247 5.22 -8.13 21.22
CA ALA A 247 6.54 -8.73 21.12
C ALA A 247 7.59 -7.95 21.93
N LEU A 248 7.57 -6.61 21.85
CA LEU A 248 8.45 -5.75 22.65
C LEU A 248 8.18 -5.88 24.15
N ALA A 249 6.90 -5.88 24.56
CA ALA A 249 6.55 -6.05 25.97
C ALA A 249 7.02 -7.40 26.54
N CYS A 250 6.95 -8.48 25.74
CA CYS A 250 7.51 -9.77 26.12
C CYS A 250 9.04 -9.75 26.16
N HIS A 251 9.69 -9.07 25.22
CA HIS A 251 11.15 -8.97 25.19
C HIS A 251 11.71 -8.21 26.39
N ASP A 252 11.10 -7.07 26.74
CA ASP A 252 11.60 -6.17 27.78
C ASP A 252 11.13 -6.58 29.19
N GLY A 253 9.96 -7.19 29.30
CA GLY A 253 9.28 -7.44 30.57
C GLY A 253 9.32 -8.88 31.08
N MET A 254 9.70 -9.86 30.25
CA MET A 254 9.71 -11.27 30.66
C MET A 254 11.01 -11.61 31.41
N ALA A 255 10.87 -12.11 32.64
CA ALA A 255 12.00 -12.63 33.40
C ALA A 255 12.63 -13.84 32.70
N THR A 256 13.95 -13.91 32.73
CA THR A 256 14.68 -15.12 32.39
C THR A 256 14.40 -16.21 33.42
N PHE A 257 14.68 -17.48 33.08
CA PHE A 257 14.51 -18.59 34.03
C PHE A 257 15.34 -18.39 35.31
N ALA A 258 16.54 -17.82 35.17
CA ALA A 258 17.40 -17.49 36.30
C ALA A 258 16.76 -16.45 37.24
N GLU A 259 16.19 -15.38 36.69
CA GLU A 259 15.51 -14.32 37.47
C GLU A 259 14.23 -14.83 38.13
N ALA A 260 13.50 -15.72 37.45
CA ALA A 260 12.28 -16.32 37.96
C ALA A 260 12.53 -17.47 38.96
N GLY A 261 13.78 -17.85 39.21
CA GLY A 261 14.12 -18.98 40.09
C GLY A 261 13.66 -20.34 39.56
N ILE A 262 13.49 -20.46 38.24
CA ILE A 262 13.07 -21.69 37.56
C ILE A 262 14.33 -22.52 37.28
N ALA A 263 14.38 -23.74 37.80
CA ALA A 263 15.50 -24.64 37.55
C ALA A 263 15.61 -24.96 36.05
N GLY A 264 16.82 -24.81 35.49
CA GLY A 264 17.11 -25.23 34.12
C GLY A 264 16.98 -26.74 34.00
N GLY A 265 16.19 -27.19 33.02
CA GLY A 265 16.13 -28.60 32.61
C GLY A 265 17.33 -29.02 31.79
#